data_AF-A0A914B878-F1
#
_entry.id   AF-A0A914B878-F1
#
_cell.length_a   1.000
_cell.length_b   1.000
_cell.length_c   1.000
_cell.angle_alpha   90.00
_cell.angle_beta   90.00
_cell.angle_gamma   90.00
#
_symmetry.space_group_name_H-M   'P 1'
#
loop_
_entity.id
_entity.type
_entity.pdbx_description
1 polymer ?
#
loop_
_entity_poly.entity_id
_entity_poly.type
_entity_poly.pdbx_seq_one_letter_code
_entity_poly.pdbx_strand_id
1 'polypeptide(L)'
;MSGDLMGLSNATECVQMREISGRRSMMQRQQQQQQQQQEQQQQQAQGPLSPVGGVQRLGSTISTRSIKAIDVCVFLKDGTGHEFFLENALVETAGDITNRMREYLGLPETASEVFFLWITSPLLQLQLKSHHIPFKLCRKWHDLLDKFTTATEEQKANDEPMLCYQRNAFCPKAKETQITDQKMLRLLYEEAKHNVLEGNYPCEAEDLEYLAGIMAYLENGKYDPELHPTGFLKTVKSTPDHASSSSISSQPNQVQNLDSLHRYLPACMYKGGSRWFKNNKGFALLEQKVMTQWDQITGNVKSKRECHKLFLDFCWKLPFYGCVFFTGQIEKASSAISLRDTRDRPVHIGINKEAVFIIDIAKQDIILGLTFDELSWEYTEPARDSADCLPCLWLEFDSQECGKRCSKVLQIFSRQAVMMNAMIEASVEELNKQDMEGKHRKKTVMDGLLSNSENQENGVDMVDACISFTRVAMEASAPAFGILPVKEPKTAVCNKMDRLCLATFSEKGDLLSRGTKGARRPFSLTNFFRSSDHR
;
A
#
# COMPACT_ATOMS: atom_id res chain seq x y z
N MET A 1 53.05 9.74 64.73
CA MET A 1 53.69 9.77 63.41
C MET A 1 52.65 10.21 62.40
N SER A 2 52.87 11.40 61.81
CA SER A 2 52.38 11.96 60.53
C SER A 2 50.88 11.78 60.19
N GLY A 3 50.04 12.82 60.02
CA GLY A 3 50.19 13.99 59.13
C GLY A 3 49.96 13.57 57.67
N ASP A 4 49.23 14.22 56.77
CA ASP A 4 48.56 15.52 56.76
C ASP A 4 47.74 15.63 55.43
N LEU A 5 46.74 16.53 55.44
CA LEU A 5 46.29 17.48 54.40
C LEU A 5 46.29 17.23 52.85
N MET A 6 45.12 17.56 52.26
CA MET A 6 44.77 18.31 51.02
C MET A 6 45.73 18.47 49.81
N GLY A 7 45.14 18.40 48.60
CA GLY A 7 45.19 19.53 47.66
C GLY A 7 45.68 19.31 46.21
N LEU A 8 44.77 19.57 45.26
CA LEU A 8 44.92 20.35 43.99
C LEU A 8 45.74 19.85 42.76
N SER A 9 44.99 19.70 41.66
CA SER A 9 45.11 20.34 40.33
C SER A 9 46.20 19.96 39.29
N ASN A 10 45.68 19.75 38.07
CA ASN A 10 46.19 20.12 36.73
C ASN A 10 47.47 19.48 36.17
N ALA A 11 47.33 18.76 35.05
CA ALA A 11 48.03 19.07 33.80
C ALA A 11 47.60 18.14 32.65
N THR A 12 47.03 18.77 31.63
CA THR A 12 46.88 18.31 30.24
C THR A 12 48.26 18.14 29.59
N GLU A 13 48.30 17.39 28.48
CA GLU A 13 49.40 17.33 27.49
C GLU A 13 50.60 16.42 27.79
N CYS A 14 50.49 15.17 27.30
CA CYS A 14 51.60 14.52 26.64
C CYS A 14 51.06 13.86 25.34
N VAL A 15 50.93 14.70 24.32
CA VAL A 15 50.73 14.34 22.92
C VAL A 15 52.08 13.89 22.34
N GLN A 16 52.03 12.97 21.37
CA GLN A 16 53.09 12.61 20.42
C GLN A 16 54.31 11.86 20.98
N MET A 17 54.27 10.52 20.89
CA MET A 17 55.35 9.65 20.39
C MET A 17 55.03 8.17 20.73
N ARG A 18 54.00 7.60 20.10
CA ARG A 18 53.79 6.13 20.02
C ARG A 18 52.83 5.68 18.91
N GLU A 19 52.62 6.53 17.91
CA GLU A 19 52.34 6.10 16.54
C GLU A 19 53.67 6.12 15.77
N ILE A 20 53.85 5.24 14.79
CA ILE A 20 55.13 4.87 14.14
C ILE A 20 55.87 3.72 14.86
N SER A 21 55.23 2.57 14.97
CA SER A 21 55.92 1.26 14.92
C SER A 21 54.99 0.09 14.61
N GLY A 22 53.66 0.26 14.69
CA GLY A 22 52.69 -0.81 14.41
C GLY A 22 52.13 -0.89 12.98
N ARG A 23 52.41 0.10 12.10
CA ARG A 23 51.81 0.19 10.76
C ARG A 23 52.69 -0.29 9.58
N ARG A 24 53.91 -0.80 9.82
CA ARG A 24 54.78 -1.37 8.76
C ARG A 24 54.88 -2.89 8.73
N SER A 25 54.45 -3.62 9.78
CA SER A 25 54.63 -5.08 9.86
C SER A 25 53.43 -5.93 9.40
N MET A 26 52.22 -5.38 9.24
CA MET A 26 51.07 -6.12 8.70
C MET A 26 50.91 -6.01 7.18
N MET A 27 51.30 -4.88 6.57
CA MET A 27 51.22 -4.71 5.10
C MET A 27 52.23 -5.60 4.35
N GLN A 28 53.38 -5.91 4.97
CA GLN A 28 54.41 -6.78 4.36
C GLN A 28 54.03 -8.27 4.37
N ARG A 29 53.19 -8.70 5.32
CA ARG A 29 52.67 -10.09 5.37
C ARG A 29 51.50 -10.32 4.40
N GLN A 30 50.73 -9.29 4.09
CA GLN A 30 49.62 -9.39 3.12
C GLN A 30 50.12 -9.39 1.66
N GLN A 31 51.26 -8.73 1.38
CA GLN A 31 51.89 -8.74 0.04
C GLN A 31 52.62 -10.07 -0.28
N GLN A 32 53.28 -10.72 0.69
CA GLN A 32 53.93 -12.03 0.46
C GLN A 32 52.93 -13.17 0.26
N GLN A 33 51.72 -13.10 0.85
CA GLN A 33 50.67 -14.11 0.62
C GLN A 33 49.98 -13.97 -0.75
N GLN A 34 49.93 -12.77 -1.32
CA GLN A 34 49.40 -12.56 -2.69
C GLN A 34 50.38 -13.02 -3.78
N GLN A 35 51.69 -12.99 -3.54
CA GLN A 35 52.69 -13.44 -4.52
C GLN A 35 52.76 -14.98 -4.64
N GLN A 36 52.61 -15.72 -3.54
CA GLN A 36 52.61 -17.19 -3.56
C GLN A 36 51.34 -17.82 -4.15
N GLN A 37 50.19 -17.11 -4.13
CA GLN A 37 48.96 -17.60 -4.79
C GLN A 37 48.97 -17.37 -6.31
N GLN A 38 49.72 -16.39 -6.81
CA GLN A 38 49.88 -16.17 -8.25
C GLN A 38 50.83 -17.18 -8.92
N GLU A 39 51.85 -17.67 -8.22
CA GLU A 39 52.77 -18.68 -8.77
C GLU A 39 52.12 -20.08 -8.89
N GLN A 40 51.09 -20.40 -8.10
CA GLN A 40 50.34 -21.66 -8.25
C GLN A 40 49.34 -21.66 -9.41
N GLN A 41 48.93 -20.49 -9.92
CA GLN A 41 47.99 -20.40 -11.04
C GLN A 41 48.65 -20.50 -12.44
N GLN A 42 49.98 -20.53 -12.54
CA GLN A 42 50.70 -20.64 -13.83
C GLN A 42 51.16 -22.06 -14.21
N GLN A 43 50.93 -23.09 -13.39
CA GLN A 43 51.35 -24.48 -13.69
C GLN A 43 50.24 -25.43 -14.16
N GLN A 44 49.02 -24.96 -14.45
CA GLN A 44 47.92 -25.82 -14.94
C GLN A 44 47.48 -25.55 -16.39
N ALA A 45 48.44 -25.32 -17.28
CA ALA A 45 48.19 -25.31 -18.73
C ALA A 45 48.98 -26.44 -19.41
N GLN A 46 48.36 -27.62 -19.55
CA GLN A 46 48.47 -28.60 -20.68
C GLN A 46 47.64 -29.87 -20.35
N GLY A 47 46.71 -30.28 -21.25
CA GLY A 47 45.65 -31.31 -21.08
C GLY A 47 46.10 -32.80 -21.16
N PRO A 48 45.24 -33.82 -21.45
CA PRO A 48 43.91 -33.78 -22.13
C PRO A 48 42.76 -34.78 -21.67
N LEU A 49 41.53 -34.58 -22.22
CA LEU A 49 40.38 -35.49 -22.56
C LEU A 49 39.41 -36.16 -21.51
N SER A 50 38.16 -35.63 -21.46
CA SER A 50 36.74 -36.17 -21.45
C SER A 50 36.28 -37.46 -20.68
N PRO A 51 34.94 -37.72 -20.51
CA PRO A 51 33.90 -36.96 -19.77
C PRO A 51 32.89 -37.84 -18.94
N VAL A 52 32.31 -37.37 -17.81
CA VAL A 52 30.98 -37.87 -17.31
C VAL A 52 30.25 -36.80 -16.45
N GLY A 53 29.03 -36.45 -16.87
CA GLY A 53 27.82 -36.18 -16.05
C GLY A 53 27.83 -35.09 -14.97
N GLY A 54 27.14 -33.96 -15.21
CA GLY A 54 26.76 -33.01 -14.16
C GLY A 54 25.91 -31.85 -14.68
N VAL A 55 24.67 -31.75 -14.18
CA VAL A 55 23.65 -30.74 -14.48
C VAL A 55 24.19 -29.31 -14.26
N GLN A 56 24.26 -28.50 -15.31
CA GLN A 56 24.67 -27.09 -15.24
C GLN A 56 23.46 -26.15 -15.16
N ARG A 57 23.47 -25.29 -14.12
CA ARG A 57 22.64 -24.09 -13.99
C ARG A 57 22.95 -23.14 -15.16
N LEU A 58 21.94 -22.79 -15.96
CA LEU A 58 22.04 -21.77 -17.00
C LEU A 58 22.02 -20.36 -16.39
N GLY A 59 23.19 -19.86 -16.02
CA GLY A 59 23.42 -18.41 -15.98
C GLY A 59 23.55 -17.89 -17.41
N SER A 60 22.49 -17.30 -17.95
CA SER A 60 22.49 -16.79 -19.34
C SER A 60 22.88 -15.32 -19.41
N THR A 61 24.12 -15.04 -19.82
CA THR A 61 24.54 -13.75 -20.37
C THR A 61 24.03 -13.61 -21.80
N ILE A 62 22.78 -13.19 -21.97
CA ILE A 62 22.18 -12.92 -23.29
C ILE A 62 22.53 -11.51 -23.74
N SER A 63 23.08 -11.43 -24.96
CA SER A 63 23.37 -10.20 -25.70
C SER A 63 22.12 -9.30 -25.80
N THR A 64 22.28 -8.00 -25.53
CA THR A 64 21.22 -6.98 -25.62
C THR A 64 20.69 -6.73 -27.05
N ARG A 65 21.18 -7.46 -28.05
CA ARG A 65 20.84 -7.29 -29.48
C ARG A 65 19.91 -8.37 -30.06
N SER A 66 19.54 -9.42 -29.33
CA SER A 66 18.61 -10.43 -29.85
C SER A 66 17.16 -10.01 -29.60
N ILE A 67 16.34 -9.94 -30.66
CA ILE A 67 14.88 -9.80 -30.55
C ILE A 67 14.36 -10.90 -29.63
N LYS A 68 13.49 -10.54 -28.69
CA LYS A 68 12.84 -11.50 -27.80
C LYS A 68 11.34 -11.46 -28.00
N ALA A 69 10.86 -12.31 -28.89
CA ALA A 69 9.44 -12.58 -29.05
C ALA A 69 8.93 -13.43 -27.87
N ILE A 70 7.79 -13.07 -27.29
CA ILE A 70 7.19 -13.79 -26.18
C ILE A 70 5.68 -13.56 -26.12
N ASP A 71 4.94 -14.57 -25.68
CA ASP A 71 3.57 -14.39 -25.25
C ASP A 71 3.53 -13.89 -23.80
N VAL A 72 2.73 -12.84 -23.55
CA VAL A 72 2.57 -12.24 -22.23
C VAL A 72 1.10 -12.23 -21.84
N CYS A 73 0.79 -12.70 -20.63
CA CYS A 73 -0.55 -12.61 -20.08
C CYS A 73 -0.66 -11.38 -19.18
N VAL A 74 -1.68 -10.54 -19.42
CA VAL A 74 -2.06 -9.43 -18.54
C VAL A 74 -3.37 -9.77 -17.85
N PHE A 75 -3.35 -9.79 -16.52
CA PHE A 75 -4.47 -10.20 -15.69
C PHE A 75 -5.33 -9.02 -15.22
N LEU A 76 -6.59 -9.32 -14.91
CA LEU A 76 -7.56 -8.45 -14.27
C LEU A 76 -7.81 -8.91 -12.83
N LYS A 77 -8.43 -8.05 -12.01
CA LYS A 77 -8.73 -8.36 -10.61
C LYS A 77 -9.80 -9.44 -10.39
N ASP A 78 -10.57 -9.79 -11.41
CA ASP A 78 -11.49 -10.93 -11.38
C ASP A 78 -10.81 -12.29 -11.66
N GLY A 79 -9.47 -12.28 -11.85
CA GLY A 79 -8.67 -13.47 -12.11
C GLY A 79 -8.59 -13.85 -13.59
N THR A 80 -9.33 -13.18 -14.47
CA THR A 80 -9.20 -13.38 -15.92
C THR A 80 -7.91 -12.77 -16.44
N GLY A 81 -7.40 -13.29 -17.55
CA GLY A 81 -6.19 -12.77 -18.20
C GLY A 81 -6.32 -12.78 -19.72
N HIS A 82 -5.61 -11.87 -20.36
CA HIS A 82 -5.52 -11.80 -21.82
C HIS A 82 -4.06 -11.92 -22.28
N GLU A 83 -3.84 -12.79 -23.26
CA GLU A 83 -2.53 -13.08 -23.81
C GLU A 83 -2.24 -12.19 -25.04
N PHE A 84 -1.12 -11.49 -25.01
CA PHE A 84 -0.59 -10.74 -26.14
C PHE A 84 0.69 -11.38 -26.62
N PHE A 85 0.85 -11.47 -27.94
CA PHE A 85 2.15 -11.71 -28.55
C PHE A 85 2.94 -10.40 -28.62
N LEU A 86 4.12 -10.37 -28.00
CA LEU A 86 5.08 -9.28 -28.11
C LEU A 86 6.19 -9.68 -29.07
N GLU A 87 6.32 -8.98 -30.20
CA GLU A 87 7.39 -9.26 -31.17
C GLU A 87 8.78 -9.02 -30.56
N ASN A 88 8.91 -7.99 -29.72
CA ASN A 88 10.16 -7.68 -29.04
C ASN A 88 9.93 -7.15 -27.62
N ALA A 89 9.85 -8.05 -26.64
CA ALA A 89 9.66 -7.72 -25.24
C ALA A 89 10.76 -6.83 -24.63
N LEU A 90 11.93 -6.68 -25.28
CA LEU A 90 13.01 -5.83 -24.79
C LEU A 90 12.75 -4.33 -24.99
N VAL A 91 11.76 -3.96 -25.80
CA VAL A 91 11.43 -2.56 -26.14
C VAL A 91 9.97 -2.20 -25.88
N GLU A 92 9.07 -3.18 -25.86
CA GLU A 92 7.64 -2.97 -25.55
C GLU A 92 7.47 -2.33 -24.17
N THR A 93 6.83 -1.16 -24.15
CA THR A 93 6.68 -0.38 -22.93
C THR A 93 5.39 -0.74 -22.20
N ALA A 94 5.32 -0.39 -20.92
CA ALA A 94 4.11 -0.53 -20.13
C ALA A 94 2.96 0.30 -20.73
N GLY A 95 3.26 1.46 -21.32
CA GLY A 95 2.30 2.29 -22.04
C GLY A 95 1.70 1.58 -23.25
N ASP A 96 2.55 0.94 -24.07
CA ASP A 96 2.10 0.19 -25.25
C ASP A 96 1.14 -0.95 -24.86
N ILE A 97 1.51 -1.73 -23.84
CA ILE A 97 0.69 -2.84 -23.33
C ILE A 97 -0.60 -2.32 -22.68
N THR A 98 -0.55 -1.20 -21.95
CA THR A 98 -1.74 -0.56 -21.35
C THR A 98 -2.74 -0.13 -22.44
N ASN A 99 -2.25 0.44 -23.54
CA ASN A 99 -3.08 0.85 -24.66
C ASN A 99 -3.73 -0.36 -25.36
N ARG A 100 -2.97 -1.44 -25.58
CA ARG A 100 -3.51 -2.70 -26.13
C ARG A 100 -4.59 -3.30 -25.23
N MET A 101 -4.40 -3.28 -23.90
CA MET A 101 -5.44 -3.74 -22.95
C MET A 101 -6.70 -2.89 -23.02
N ARG A 102 -6.56 -1.56 -23.05
CA ARG A 102 -7.70 -0.63 -23.18
C ARG A 102 -8.51 -0.91 -24.44
N GLU A 103 -7.83 -1.12 -25.57
CA GLU A 103 -8.45 -1.43 -26.86
C GLU A 103 -9.13 -2.81 -26.86
N TYR A 104 -8.45 -3.83 -26.36
CA TYR A 104 -9.00 -5.18 -26.21
C TYR A 104 -10.28 -5.20 -25.37
N LEU A 105 -10.27 -4.49 -24.24
CA LEU A 105 -11.44 -4.36 -23.37
C LEU A 105 -12.52 -3.44 -23.96
N GLY A 106 -12.22 -2.71 -25.03
CA GLY A 106 -13.09 -1.72 -25.65
C GLY A 106 -13.50 -0.63 -24.67
N LEU A 107 -12.51 -0.06 -23.98
CA LEU A 107 -12.66 1.03 -23.01
C LEU A 107 -12.50 2.40 -23.70
N PRO A 108 -13.17 3.45 -23.19
CA PRO A 108 -13.00 4.81 -23.72
C PRO A 108 -11.60 5.36 -23.45
N GLU A 109 -11.21 6.42 -24.16
CA GLU A 109 -9.89 7.07 -23.99
C GLU A 109 -9.65 7.59 -22.57
N THR A 110 -10.72 8.00 -21.87
CA THR A 110 -10.64 8.43 -20.47
C THR A 110 -10.13 7.35 -19.52
N ALA A 111 -10.19 6.06 -19.92
CA ALA A 111 -9.65 4.95 -19.14
C ALA A 111 -8.12 4.99 -19.01
N SER A 112 -7.42 5.62 -19.95
CA SER A 112 -5.95 5.78 -19.94
C SER A 112 -5.44 6.58 -18.73
N GLU A 113 -6.31 7.33 -18.05
CA GLU A 113 -5.96 8.05 -16.83
C GLU A 113 -6.38 7.31 -15.55
N VAL A 114 -7.24 6.29 -15.68
CA VAL A 114 -7.86 5.56 -14.58
C VAL A 114 -7.18 4.23 -14.32
N PHE A 115 -6.67 3.55 -15.34
CA PHE A 115 -6.06 2.22 -15.22
C PHE A 115 -4.66 2.19 -15.82
N PHE A 116 -3.74 1.54 -15.12
CA PHE A 116 -2.35 1.35 -15.54
C PHE A 116 -1.92 -0.11 -15.37
N LEU A 117 -0.76 -0.43 -15.95
CA LEU A 117 -0.10 -1.72 -15.77
C LEU A 117 0.69 -1.76 -14.46
N TRP A 118 0.56 -2.86 -13.75
CA TRP A 118 1.27 -3.15 -12.51
C TRP A 118 2.02 -4.46 -12.64
N ILE A 119 3.13 -4.58 -11.92
CA ILE A 119 3.76 -5.85 -11.63
C ILE A 119 3.40 -6.21 -10.19
N THR A 120 2.77 -7.35 -9.99
CA THR A 120 2.28 -7.77 -8.68
C THR A 120 2.68 -9.20 -8.37
N SER A 121 2.92 -9.49 -7.11
CA SER A 121 2.99 -10.83 -6.54
C SER A 121 2.44 -10.81 -5.10
N PRO A 122 2.32 -11.97 -4.42
CA PRO A 122 2.03 -12.02 -2.99
C PRO A 122 2.98 -11.18 -2.11
N LEU A 123 4.22 -10.92 -2.53
CA LEU A 123 5.23 -10.24 -1.72
C LEU A 123 5.39 -8.75 -2.04
N LEU A 124 5.13 -8.33 -3.29
CA LEU A 124 5.40 -6.95 -3.74
C LEU A 124 4.47 -6.53 -4.88
N GLN A 125 4.03 -5.27 -4.86
CA GLN A 125 3.20 -4.68 -5.91
C GLN A 125 3.79 -3.35 -6.35
N LEU A 126 3.96 -3.15 -7.66
CA LEU A 126 4.59 -1.97 -8.25
C LEU A 126 3.76 -1.47 -9.44
N GLN A 127 3.26 -0.24 -9.35
CA GLN A 127 2.70 0.45 -10.51
C GLN A 127 3.82 0.83 -11.49
N LEU A 128 3.61 0.56 -12.77
CA LEU A 128 4.58 0.93 -13.81
C LEU A 128 4.31 2.33 -14.34
N LYS A 129 5.38 3.05 -14.66
CA LYS A 129 5.31 4.26 -15.51
C LYS A 129 5.24 3.83 -16.96
N SER A 130 4.62 4.64 -17.82
CA SER A 130 4.39 4.28 -19.22
C SER A 130 5.66 3.91 -19.99
N HIS A 131 6.80 4.52 -19.67
CA HIS A 131 8.10 4.24 -20.32
C HIS A 131 8.85 3.02 -19.74
N HIS A 132 8.38 2.42 -18.64
CA HIS A 132 8.99 1.21 -18.12
C HIS A 132 8.82 0.05 -19.10
N ILE A 133 9.76 -0.89 -19.10
CA ILE A 133 9.73 -2.09 -19.94
C ILE A 133 9.46 -3.28 -19.02
N PRO A 134 8.23 -3.82 -18.97
CA PRO A 134 7.84 -4.82 -17.97
C PRO A 134 8.74 -6.05 -17.97
N PHE A 135 9.09 -6.54 -19.16
CA PHE A 135 9.98 -7.70 -19.32
C PHE A 135 11.34 -7.52 -18.61
N LYS A 136 11.93 -6.31 -18.64
CA LYS A 136 13.20 -6.03 -17.97
C LYS A 136 13.05 -6.01 -16.45
N LEU A 137 11.89 -5.57 -15.94
CA LEU A 137 11.60 -5.53 -14.51
C LEU A 137 11.31 -6.93 -13.96
N CYS A 138 10.55 -7.76 -14.67
CA CYS A 138 10.30 -9.15 -14.25
C CYS A 138 11.61 -9.96 -14.15
N ARG A 139 12.59 -9.70 -15.03
CA ARG A 139 13.92 -10.34 -14.92
C ARG A 139 14.72 -9.93 -13.68
N LYS A 140 14.40 -8.78 -13.09
CA LYS A 140 15.02 -8.26 -11.86
C LYS A 140 14.14 -8.50 -10.64
N TRP A 141 13.13 -9.36 -10.75
CA TRP A 141 12.14 -9.53 -9.68
C TRP A 141 12.77 -9.94 -8.36
N HIS A 142 13.69 -10.91 -8.39
CA HIS A 142 14.41 -11.35 -7.19
C HIS A 142 15.22 -10.20 -6.56
N ASP A 143 15.93 -9.40 -7.35
CA ASP A 143 16.66 -8.21 -6.86
C ASP A 143 15.70 -7.19 -6.21
N LEU A 144 14.50 -7.04 -6.76
CA LEU A 144 13.46 -6.16 -6.21
C LEU A 144 12.92 -6.71 -4.89
N LEU A 145 12.70 -8.02 -4.80
CA LEU A 145 12.28 -8.67 -3.55
C LEU A 145 13.34 -8.53 -2.45
N ASP A 146 14.63 -8.70 -2.77
CA ASP A 146 15.73 -8.50 -1.83
C ASP A 146 15.79 -7.06 -1.30
N LYS A 147 15.53 -6.11 -2.19
CA LYS A 147 15.56 -4.69 -1.85
C LYS A 147 14.36 -4.28 -1.01
N PHE A 148 13.17 -4.75 -1.35
CA PHE A 148 11.91 -4.18 -0.87
C PHE A 148 11.09 -5.10 0.05
N THR A 149 11.58 -6.29 0.39
CA THR A 149 10.84 -7.24 1.24
C THR A 149 11.72 -7.88 2.31
N THR A 150 11.13 -8.22 3.44
CA THR A 150 11.77 -9.05 4.48
C THR A 150 11.40 -10.53 4.34
N ALA A 151 10.99 -10.95 3.13
CA ALA A 151 10.59 -12.32 2.86
C ALA A 151 11.79 -13.28 3.01
N THR A 152 11.51 -14.54 3.35
CA THR A 152 12.55 -15.57 3.41
C THR A 152 13.02 -15.94 2.01
N GLU A 153 14.22 -16.51 1.89
CA GLU A 153 14.73 -16.99 0.59
C GLU A 153 13.81 -18.02 -0.06
N GLU A 154 13.15 -18.86 0.74
CA GLU A 154 12.13 -19.80 0.26
C GLU A 154 10.90 -19.08 -0.30
N GLN A 155 10.40 -18.05 0.38
CA GLN A 155 9.28 -17.26 -0.11
C GLN A 155 9.64 -16.57 -1.43
N LYS A 156 10.83 -15.96 -1.52
CA LYS A 156 11.30 -15.28 -2.73
C LYS A 156 11.48 -16.27 -3.90
N ALA A 157 12.05 -17.44 -3.65
CA ALA A 157 12.30 -18.45 -4.68
C ALA A 157 11.00 -19.00 -5.30
N ASN A 158 9.90 -18.97 -4.54
CA ASN A 158 8.57 -19.41 -4.99
C ASN A 158 7.68 -18.25 -5.48
N ASP A 159 8.17 -17.01 -5.45
CA ASP A 159 7.39 -15.83 -5.81
C ASP A 159 7.61 -15.44 -7.27
N GLU A 160 6.53 -15.44 -8.04
CA GLU A 160 6.54 -15.06 -9.46
C GLU A 160 5.71 -13.81 -9.70
N PRO A 161 6.25 -12.80 -10.42
CA PRO A 161 5.51 -11.59 -10.74
C PRO A 161 4.53 -11.84 -11.90
N MET A 162 3.35 -11.25 -11.79
CA MET A 162 2.37 -11.18 -12.86
C MET A 162 2.09 -9.73 -13.27
N LEU A 163 1.70 -9.53 -14.53
CA LEU A 163 1.22 -8.24 -15.01
C LEU A 163 -0.28 -8.10 -14.75
N CYS A 164 -0.67 -7.00 -14.13
CA CYS A 164 -2.06 -6.69 -13.81
C CYS A 164 -2.47 -5.35 -14.40
N TYR A 165 -3.63 -5.30 -15.06
CA TYR A 165 -4.28 -4.06 -15.48
C TYR A 165 -5.28 -3.65 -14.42
N GLN A 166 -4.96 -2.60 -13.66
CA GLN A 166 -5.70 -2.20 -12.46
C GLN A 166 -5.64 -0.68 -12.26
N ARG A 167 -6.35 -0.17 -11.26
CA ARG A 167 -6.50 1.26 -10.98
C ARG A 167 -5.13 1.95 -10.86
N ASN A 168 -5.04 3.14 -11.43
CA ASN A 168 -3.93 4.06 -11.23
C ASN A 168 -4.00 4.63 -9.80
N ALA A 169 -2.95 4.41 -9.01
CA ALA A 169 -2.81 4.91 -7.64
C ALA A 169 -3.02 6.42 -7.52
N PHE A 170 -2.70 7.18 -8.58
CA PHE A 170 -2.84 8.64 -8.63
C PHE A 170 -4.14 9.13 -9.29
N CYS A 171 -5.08 8.24 -9.60
CA CYS A 171 -6.40 8.62 -10.09
C CYS A 171 -7.18 9.37 -8.98
N PRO A 172 -7.62 10.63 -9.20
CA PRO A 172 -8.41 11.37 -8.22
C PRO A 172 -9.81 10.76 -8.04
N LYS A 173 -10.25 10.59 -6.80
CA LYS A 173 -11.61 10.09 -6.48
C LYS A 173 -12.72 10.95 -7.11
N ALA A 174 -12.54 12.27 -7.12
CA ALA A 174 -13.49 13.19 -7.74
C ALA A 174 -13.69 12.93 -9.24
N LYS A 175 -12.64 12.47 -9.94
CA LYS A 175 -12.75 12.05 -11.35
C LYS A 175 -13.42 10.69 -11.48
N GLU A 176 -13.05 9.76 -10.60
CA GLU A 176 -13.56 8.39 -10.62
C GLU A 176 -15.07 8.32 -10.35
N THR A 177 -15.58 9.14 -9.43
CA THR A 177 -17.02 9.21 -9.10
C THR A 177 -17.92 9.64 -10.26
N GLN A 178 -17.35 10.29 -11.27
CA GLN A 178 -18.05 10.74 -12.49
C GLN A 178 -18.12 9.65 -13.57
N ILE A 179 -17.45 8.51 -13.37
CA ILE A 179 -17.43 7.43 -14.35
C ILE A 179 -18.82 6.79 -14.46
N THR A 180 -19.35 6.77 -15.68
CA THR A 180 -20.62 6.11 -16.01
C THR A 180 -20.46 4.86 -16.86
N ASP A 181 -19.29 4.66 -17.47
CA ASP A 181 -19.03 3.50 -18.33
C ASP A 181 -19.09 2.18 -17.54
N GLN A 182 -19.87 1.23 -18.03
CA GLN A 182 -20.14 -0.03 -17.32
C GLN A 182 -18.89 -0.91 -17.17
N LYS A 183 -17.99 -0.92 -18.16
CA LYS A 183 -16.80 -1.76 -18.12
C LYS A 183 -15.79 -1.19 -17.14
N MET A 184 -15.60 0.12 -17.14
CA MET A 184 -14.76 0.81 -16.15
C MET A 184 -15.29 0.62 -14.73
N LEU A 185 -16.61 0.77 -14.51
CA LEU A 185 -17.22 0.51 -13.20
C LEU A 185 -17.03 -0.94 -12.75
N ARG A 186 -17.13 -1.91 -13.66
CA ARG A 186 -16.85 -3.32 -13.35
C ARG A 186 -15.39 -3.51 -12.91
N LEU A 187 -14.42 -2.95 -13.63
CA LEU A 187 -12.99 -3.09 -13.29
C LEU A 187 -12.66 -2.49 -11.91
N LEU A 188 -13.16 -1.29 -11.63
CA LEU A 188 -13.00 -0.65 -10.31
C LEU A 188 -13.69 -1.46 -9.21
N TYR A 189 -14.88 -2.02 -9.49
CA TYR A 189 -15.60 -2.88 -8.56
C TYR A 189 -14.79 -4.14 -8.23
N GLU A 190 -14.22 -4.84 -9.21
CA GLU A 190 -13.46 -6.07 -8.95
C GLU A 190 -12.21 -5.79 -8.08
N GLU A 191 -11.55 -4.65 -8.29
CA GLU A 191 -10.45 -4.21 -7.42
C GLU A 191 -10.93 -3.85 -6.01
N ALA A 192 -12.04 -3.12 -5.89
CA ALA A 192 -12.61 -2.77 -4.59
C ALA A 192 -13.07 -4.02 -3.82
N LYS A 193 -13.73 -4.97 -4.50
CA LYS A 193 -14.11 -6.28 -3.97
C LYS A 193 -12.88 -7.04 -3.48
N HIS A 194 -11.81 -7.11 -4.26
CA HIS A 194 -10.57 -7.76 -3.84
C HIS A 194 -10.03 -7.14 -2.54
N ASN A 195 -9.98 -5.80 -2.44
CA ASN A 195 -9.52 -5.13 -1.22
C ASN A 195 -10.45 -5.34 -0.01
N VAL A 196 -11.77 -5.48 -0.20
CA VAL A 196 -12.70 -5.88 0.87
C VAL A 196 -12.40 -7.29 1.35
N LEU A 197 -12.25 -8.26 0.43
CA LEU A 197 -12.05 -9.68 0.77
C LEU A 197 -10.68 -9.95 1.43
N GLU A 198 -9.63 -9.26 0.97
CA GLU A 198 -8.29 -9.32 1.60
C GLU A 198 -8.24 -8.58 2.96
N GLY A 199 -9.28 -7.81 3.30
CA GLY A 199 -9.35 -7.03 4.53
C GLY A 199 -8.48 -5.76 4.51
N ASN A 200 -8.06 -5.32 3.33
CA ASN A 200 -7.43 -4.02 3.10
C ASN A 200 -8.42 -2.88 3.28
N TYR A 201 -9.73 -3.16 3.17
CA TYR A 201 -10.82 -2.25 3.51
C TYR A 201 -11.52 -2.66 4.83
N PRO A 202 -10.91 -2.39 6.00
CA PRO A 202 -11.53 -2.65 7.29
C PRO A 202 -12.91 -2.00 7.39
N CYS A 203 -13.94 -2.82 7.61
CA CYS A 203 -15.30 -2.36 7.79
C CYS A 203 -15.97 -3.05 8.97
N GLU A 204 -17.01 -2.41 9.50
CA GLU A 204 -17.87 -3.04 10.51
C GLU A 204 -18.62 -4.24 9.91
N ALA A 205 -19.00 -5.20 10.76
CA ALA A 205 -19.61 -6.45 10.32
C ALA A 205 -20.85 -6.22 9.44
N GLU A 206 -21.70 -5.27 9.80
CA GLU A 206 -22.94 -4.96 9.06
C GLU A 206 -22.66 -4.33 7.69
N ASP A 207 -21.52 -3.66 7.53
CA ASP A 207 -21.08 -3.10 6.25
C ASP A 207 -20.54 -4.21 5.34
N LEU A 208 -19.80 -5.16 5.90
CA LEU A 208 -19.34 -6.35 5.18
C LEU A 208 -20.52 -7.24 4.75
N GLU A 209 -21.52 -7.42 5.61
CA GLU A 209 -22.76 -8.11 5.28
C GLU A 209 -23.52 -7.42 4.13
N TYR A 210 -23.59 -6.10 4.14
CA TYR A 210 -24.20 -5.30 3.07
C TYR A 210 -23.45 -5.46 1.73
N LEU A 211 -22.12 -5.30 1.75
CA LEU A 211 -21.28 -5.48 0.56
C LEU A 211 -21.37 -6.92 0.02
N ALA A 212 -21.41 -7.93 0.90
CA ALA A 212 -21.62 -9.32 0.52
C ALA A 212 -22.97 -9.54 -0.18
N GLY A 213 -24.04 -8.88 0.26
CA GLY A 213 -25.34 -8.91 -0.42
C GLY A 213 -25.30 -8.35 -1.84
N ILE A 214 -24.54 -7.26 -2.05
CA ILE A 214 -24.30 -6.70 -3.39
C ILE A 214 -23.51 -7.69 -4.26
N MET A 215 -22.44 -8.28 -3.72
CA MET A 215 -21.65 -9.28 -4.44
C MET A 215 -22.49 -10.51 -4.81
N ALA A 216 -23.36 -10.97 -3.91
CA ALA A 216 -24.28 -12.07 -4.16
C ALA A 216 -25.24 -11.75 -5.32
N TYR A 217 -25.79 -10.54 -5.37
CA TYR A 217 -26.61 -10.09 -6.51
C TYR A 217 -25.83 -10.08 -7.83
N LEU A 218 -24.59 -9.56 -7.82
CA LEU A 218 -23.78 -9.45 -9.04
C LEU A 218 -23.42 -10.81 -9.63
N GLU A 219 -23.18 -11.81 -8.78
CA GLU A 219 -22.82 -13.16 -9.18
C GLU A 219 -24.04 -14.04 -9.52
N ASN A 220 -25.12 -13.93 -8.74
CA ASN A 220 -26.25 -14.86 -8.80
C ASN A 220 -27.53 -14.26 -9.40
N GLY A 221 -27.60 -12.94 -9.57
CA GLY A 221 -28.79 -12.25 -10.03
C GLY A 221 -29.77 -11.93 -8.91
N LYS A 222 -31.05 -11.84 -9.24
CA LYS A 222 -32.10 -11.52 -8.27
C LYS A 222 -32.24 -12.65 -7.24
N TYR A 223 -32.37 -12.27 -5.97
CA TYR A 223 -32.70 -13.22 -4.92
C TYR A 223 -34.10 -13.80 -5.16
N ASP A 224 -34.22 -15.08 -4.86
CA ASP A 224 -35.44 -15.87 -4.97
C ASP A 224 -35.33 -16.98 -3.91
N PRO A 225 -36.20 -17.01 -2.89
CA PRO A 225 -36.10 -17.98 -1.79
C PRO A 225 -36.32 -19.43 -2.24
N GLU A 226 -36.98 -19.67 -3.37
CA GLU A 226 -37.18 -21.03 -3.91
C GLU A 226 -35.91 -21.54 -4.61
N LEU A 227 -35.19 -20.66 -5.30
CA LEU A 227 -33.93 -20.99 -5.99
C LEU A 227 -32.70 -20.89 -5.08
N HIS A 228 -32.78 -20.10 -4.02
CA HIS A 228 -31.69 -19.79 -3.11
C HIS A 228 -32.03 -20.18 -1.67
N PRO A 229 -32.17 -21.48 -1.35
CA PRO A 229 -32.44 -21.92 0.03
C PRO A 229 -31.23 -21.71 0.95
N THR A 230 -31.44 -21.82 2.26
CA THR A 230 -30.34 -21.79 3.25
C THR A 230 -29.25 -22.80 2.90
N GLY A 231 -27.99 -22.36 2.87
CA GLY A 231 -26.86 -23.17 2.43
C GLY A 231 -26.46 -22.92 0.97
N PHE A 232 -27.25 -22.17 0.18
CA PHE A 232 -26.94 -21.89 -1.22
C PHE A 232 -25.57 -21.24 -1.42
N LEU A 233 -25.18 -20.30 -0.55
CA LEU A 233 -23.90 -19.59 -0.69
C LEU A 233 -22.70 -20.45 -0.26
N LYS A 234 -22.95 -21.59 0.40
CA LYS A 234 -21.92 -22.56 0.79
C LYS A 234 -21.51 -23.48 -0.37
N THR A 235 -22.38 -23.68 -1.35
CA THR A 235 -22.12 -24.61 -2.44
C THR A 235 -21.02 -24.06 -3.36
N VAL A 236 -19.96 -24.85 -3.52
CA VAL A 236 -18.93 -24.59 -4.53
C VAL A 236 -19.59 -24.77 -5.89
N LYS A 237 -19.77 -23.70 -6.65
CA LYS A 237 -20.17 -23.82 -8.05
C LYS A 237 -18.99 -24.44 -8.80
N SER A 238 -19.16 -25.63 -9.34
CA SER A 238 -18.25 -26.17 -10.35
C SER A 238 -18.28 -25.21 -11.54
N THR A 239 -17.20 -24.46 -11.75
CA THR A 239 -17.03 -23.68 -12.98
C THR A 239 -17.02 -24.63 -14.17
N PRO A 240 -17.74 -24.36 -15.28
CA PRO A 240 -17.61 -25.15 -16.49
C PRO A 240 -16.23 -24.88 -17.11
N ASP A 241 -15.34 -25.87 -17.03
CA ASP A 241 -14.07 -25.87 -17.72
C ASP A 241 -14.31 -25.88 -19.23
N HIS A 242 -14.08 -24.75 -19.89
CA HIS A 242 -13.80 -24.72 -21.33
C HIS A 242 -12.31 -24.46 -21.54
N ALA A 243 -11.50 -25.46 -21.20
CA ALA A 243 -10.20 -25.73 -21.81
C ALA A 243 -9.72 -27.14 -21.41
N SER A 244 -10.07 -28.13 -22.23
CA SER A 244 -9.35 -29.41 -22.37
C SER A 244 -7.85 -29.12 -22.54
N SER A 245 -6.86 -29.85 -22.06
CA SER A 245 -6.74 -31.17 -21.45
C SER A 245 -5.26 -31.36 -21.07
N SER A 246 -4.94 -32.01 -19.95
CA SER A 246 -4.03 -33.18 -19.88
C SER A 246 -3.51 -33.44 -18.44
N SER A 247 -4.06 -34.51 -17.86
CA SER A 247 -3.36 -35.53 -17.06
C SER A 247 -2.15 -35.13 -16.20
N ILE A 248 -2.39 -34.84 -14.91
CA ILE A 248 -1.57 -35.39 -13.81
C ILE A 248 -2.52 -35.81 -12.68
N SER A 249 -2.58 -37.12 -12.46
CA SER A 249 -3.14 -37.72 -11.25
C SER A 249 -2.38 -37.20 -10.03
N SER A 250 -3.03 -36.41 -9.19
CA SER A 250 -2.55 -36.12 -7.84
C SER A 250 -3.63 -36.50 -6.84
N GLN A 251 -3.18 -37.22 -5.81
CA GLN A 251 -3.99 -37.85 -4.78
C GLN A 251 -4.88 -36.87 -4.01
N PRO A 252 -6.02 -37.32 -3.46
CA PRO A 252 -6.91 -36.48 -2.67
C PRO A 252 -6.34 -36.27 -1.26
N ASN A 253 -5.33 -35.41 -1.14
CA ASN A 253 -4.89 -34.90 0.15
C ASN A 253 -5.80 -33.74 0.58
N GLN A 254 -6.70 -34.03 1.52
CA GLN A 254 -7.28 -33.14 2.53
C GLN A 254 -7.18 -31.62 2.27
N VAL A 255 -7.90 -31.09 1.29
CA VAL A 255 -8.35 -29.68 1.33
C VAL A 255 -9.75 -29.71 1.93
N GLN A 256 -9.79 -29.66 3.26
CA GLN A 256 -11.05 -29.66 4.01
C GLN A 256 -11.87 -28.41 3.66
N ASN A 257 -13.10 -28.61 3.15
CA ASN A 257 -14.26 -27.69 3.24
C ASN A 257 -13.91 -26.21 3.51
N LEU A 258 -13.26 -25.52 2.56
CA LEU A 258 -13.16 -24.07 2.67
C LEU A 258 -14.50 -23.49 2.23
N ASP A 259 -15.30 -23.10 3.23
CA ASP A 259 -16.63 -22.50 3.09
C ASP A 259 -16.65 -21.44 1.98
N SER A 260 -17.52 -21.63 0.98
CA SER A 260 -17.67 -20.76 -0.19
C SER A 260 -18.00 -19.30 0.14
N LEU A 261 -18.39 -18.99 1.40
CA LEU A 261 -18.59 -17.62 1.89
C LEU A 261 -17.34 -16.74 1.80
N HIS A 262 -16.13 -17.30 1.74
CA HIS A 262 -14.90 -16.53 1.51
C HIS A 262 -14.91 -15.73 0.20
N ARG A 263 -15.80 -16.08 -0.74
CA ARG A 263 -16.01 -15.33 -2.00
C ARG A 263 -16.78 -14.03 -1.80
N TYR A 264 -17.48 -13.88 -0.68
CA TYR A 264 -18.34 -12.74 -0.36
C TYR A 264 -17.90 -11.98 0.89
N LEU A 265 -17.19 -12.64 1.80
CA LEU A 265 -16.81 -12.08 3.09
C LEU A 265 -15.30 -12.27 3.36
N PRO A 266 -14.65 -11.31 4.03
CA PRO A 266 -13.24 -11.42 4.39
C PRO A 266 -12.99 -12.39 5.54
N ALA A 267 -11.75 -12.86 5.65
CA ALA A 267 -11.33 -13.84 6.66
C ALA A 267 -11.67 -13.44 8.11
N CYS A 268 -11.64 -12.14 8.47
CA CYS A 268 -12.02 -11.70 9.81
C CYS A 268 -13.46 -12.05 10.20
N MET A 269 -14.36 -12.21 9.22
CA MET A 269 -15.77 -12.52 9.43
C MET A 269 -16.05 -14.00 9.68
N TYR A 270 -15.08 -14.90 9.51
CA TYR A 270 -15.35 -16.33 9.67
C TYR A 270 -14.21 -17.16 10.25
N LYS A 271 -12.96 -16.67 10.23
CA LYS A 271 -11.80 -17.34 10.86
C LYS A 271 -11.55 -16.90 12.31
N GLY A 272 -12.26 -15.89 12.81
CA GLY A 272 -12.33 -15.55 14.23
C GLY A 272 -11.06 -14.96 14.85
N GLY A 273 -11.01 -13.64 14.97
CA GLY A 273 -10.11 -12.91 15.87
C GLY A 273 -10.90 -12.10 16.88
N SER A 274 -11.18 -12.68 18.06
CA SER A 274 -11.62 -12.04 19.33
C SER A 274 -12.88 -11.15 19.38
N ARG A 275 -13.42 -10.61 18.28
CA ARG A 275 -14.59 -9.72 18.31
C ARG A 275 -15.94 -10.41 18.04
N TRP A 276 -16.00 -11.45 17.20
CA TRP A 276 -17.28 -11.84 16.59
C TRP A 276 -17.70 -13.32 16.69
N PHE A 277 -16.81 -14.26 17.04
CA PHE A 277 -17.18 -15.69 17.04
C PHE A 277 -16.67 -16.47 18.24
N LYS A 278 -17.59 -17.18 18.92
CA LYS A 278 -17.28 -18.21 19.93
C LYS A 278 -17.95 -19.58 19.68
N ASN A 279 -18.86 -19.74 18.69
CA ASN A 279 -19.63 -20.99 18.48
C ASN A 279 -19.92 -21.33 16.99
N ASN A 280 -20.05 -22.64 16.68
CA ASN A 280 -20.33 -23.21 15.35
C ASN A 280 -21.65 -22.77 14.68
N LYS A 281 -22.56 -22.10 15.39
CA LYS A 281 -23.81 -21.53 14.81
C LYS A 281 -23.58 -20.24 14.01
N GLY A 282 -22.39 -19.65 14.09
CA GLY A 282 -22.08 -18.34 13.49
C GLY A 282 -22.17 -18.31 11.97
N PHE A 283 -21.76 -19.38 11.29
CA PHE A 283 -21.75 -19.44 9.82
C PHE A 283 -23.14 -19.41 9.18
N ALA A 284 -24.08 -20.20 9.69
CA ALA A 284 -25.45 -20.20 9.17
C ALA A 284 -26.15 -18.85 9.40
N LEU A 285 -25.88 -18.21 10.55
CA LEU A 285 -26.37 -16.87 10.83
C LEU A 285 -25.77 -15.83 9.88
N LEU A 286 -24.47 -15.93 9.60
CA LEU A 286 -23.77 -15.02 8.69
C LEU A 286 -24.30 -15.15 7.26
N GLU A 287 -24.48 -16.38 6.78
CA GLU A 287 -25.13 -16.63 5.49
C GLU A 287 -26.54 -16.02 5.45
N GLN A 288 -27.37 -16.24 6.47
CA GLN A 288 -28.72 -15.68 6.54
C GLN A 288 -28.71 -14.15 6.47
N LYS A 289 -27.74 -13.49 7.12
CA LYS A 289 -27.59 -12.04 7.05
C LYS A 289 -27.19 -11.57 5.66
N VAL A 290 -26.27 -12.25 4.98
CA VAL A 290 -25.91 -11.95 3.58
C VAL A 290 -27.12 -12.13 2.66
N MET A 291 -27.89 -13.20 2.82
CA MET A 291 -29.11 -13.45 2.03
C MET A 291 -30.17 -12.36 2.28
N THR A 292 -30.31 -11.89 3.53
CA THR A 292 -31.21 -10.77 3.86
C THR A 292 -30.79 -9.49 3.14
N GLN A 293 -29.50 -9.18 3.10
CA GLN A 293 -28.99 -8.03 2.35
C GLN A 293 -29.19 -8.21 0.85
N TRP A 294 -28.94 -9.41 0.30
CA TRP A 294 -29.16 -9.72 -1.11
C TRP A 294 -30.63 -9.54 -1.54
N ASP A 295 -31.58 -9.95 -0.71
CA ASP A 295 -33.01 -9.71 -0.95
C ASP A 295 -33.33 -8.20 -1.00
N GLN A 296 -32.81 -7.42 -0.04
CA GLN A 296 -32.95 -5.96 -0.04
C GLN A 296 -32.35 -5.31 -1.29
N ILE A 297 -31.18 -5.74 -1.74
CA ILE A 297 -30.56 -5.25 -2.98
C ILE A 297 -31.41 -5.59 -4.20
N THR A 298 -32.02 -6.78 -4.23
CA THR A 298 -32.89 -7.25 -5.33
C THR A 298 -34.09 -6.34 -5.56
N GLY A 299 -34.68 -5.82 -4.48
CA GLY A 299 -35.79 -4.85 -4.56
C GLY A 299 -35.38 -3.46 -5.04
N ASN A 300 -34.10 -3.09 -4.92
CA ASN A 300 -33.62 -1.72 -5.14
C ASN A 300 -32.87 -1.53 -6.48
N VAL A 301 -32.21 -2.58 -7.00
CA VAL A 301 -31.32 -2.46 -8.17
C VAL A 301 -31.95 -3.04 -9.44
N LYS A 302 -31.85 -2.30 -10.56
CA LYS A 302 -32.42 -2.70 -11.86
C LYS A 302 -31.41 -3.32 -12.82
N SER A 303 -30.13 -3.03 -12.65
CA SER A 303 -29.09 -3.49 -13.57
C SER A 303 -27.76 -3.78 -12.87
N LYS A 304 -26.90 -4.60 -13.49
CA LYS A 304 -25.52 -4.81 -13.00
C LYS A 304 -24.72 -3.51 -12.91
N ARG A 305 -25.00 -2.52 -13.76
CA ARG A 305 -24.34 -1.20 -13.72
C ARG A 305 -24.67 -0.43 -12.46
N GLU A 306 -25.96 -0.34 -12.15
CA GLU A 306 -26.41 0.25 -10.89
C GLU A 306 -25.84 -0.50 -9.69
N CYS A 307 -25.73 -1.82 -9.76
CA CYS A 307 -25.16 -2.64 -8.69
C CYS A 307 -23.65 -2.40 -8.48
N HIS A 308 -22.84 -2.36 -9.55
CA HIS A 308 -21.43 -1.99 -9.45
C HIS A 308 -21.27 -0.57 -8.89
N LYS A 309 -22.09 0.38 -9.37
CA LYS A 309 -22.06 1.76 -8.89
C LYS A 309 -22.45 1.87 -7.42
N LEU A 310 -23.45 1.10 -6.97
CA LEU A 310 -23.86 1.04 -5.56
C LEU A 310 -22.73 0.54 -4.66
N PHE A 311 -22.02 -0.51 -5.09
CA PHE A 311 -20.84 -1.00 -4.37
C PHE A 311 -19.74 0.08 -4.28
N LEU A 312 -19.43 0.71 -5.41
CA LEU A 312 -18.39 1.74 -5.49
C LEU A 312 -18.77 2.99 -4.72
N ASP A 313 -20.03 3.42 -4.72
CA ASP A 313 -20.49 4.56 -3.93
C ASP A 313 -20.34 4.34 -2.43
N PHE A 314 -20.50 3.11 -1.95
CA PHE A 314 -20.13 2.75 -0.59
C PHE A 314 -18.62 2.86 -0.39
N CYS A 315 -17.82 2.22 -1.26
CA CYS A 315 -16.37 2.18 -1.13
C CYS A 315 -15.70 3.56 -1.25
N TRP A 316 -16.20 4.47 -2.10
CA TRP A 316 -15.66 5.83 -2.27
C TRP A 316 -15.82 6.70 -1.03
N LYS A 317 -16.74 6.35 -0.13
CA LYS A 317 -16.89 7.00 1.18
C LYS A 317 -15.86 6.50 2.20
N LEU A 318 -15.18 5.39 1.93
CA LEU A 318 -14.12 4.90 2.79
C LEU A 318 -12.84 5.75 2.61
N PRO A 319 -12.20 6.17 3.70
CA PRO A 319 -11.04 7.08 3.64
C PRO A 319 -9.80 6.42 3.03
N PHE A 320 -9.66 5.11 3.20
CA PHE A 320 -8.56 4.29 2.67
C PHE A 320 -8.85 3.70 1.27
N TYR A 321 -9.91 4.15 0.61
CA TYR A 321 -10.19 3.73 -0.76
C TYR A 321 -9.07 4.16 -1.70
N GLY A 322 -8.69 3.26 -2.62
CA GLY A 322 -7.70 3.53 -3.66
C GLY A 322 -6.27 3.64 -3.14
N CYS A 323 -6.01 3.22 -1.90
CA CYS A 323 -4.67 3.14 -1.34
C CYS A 323 -3.80 2.13 -2.09
N VAL A 324 -2.52 2.48 -2.22
CA VAL A 324 -1.45 1.49 -2.39
C VAL A 324 -1.15 0.93 -1.00
N PHE A 325 -1.15 -0.39 -0.86
CA PHE A 325 -0.85 -1.04 0.41
C PHE A 325 0.60 -1.54 0.43
N PHE A 326 1.37 -1.03 1.38
CA PHE A 326 2.73 -1.44 1.65
C PHE A 326 2.78 -2.30 2.92
N THR A 327 3.78 -3.16 3.03
CA THR A 327 4.00 -3.98 4.22
C THR A 327 5.03 -3.33 5.15
N GLY A 328 4.79 -3.44 6.46
CA GLY A 328 5.73 -2.96 7.46
C GLY A 328 5.40 -3.48 8.84
N GLN A 329 6.12 -2.97 9.83
CA GLN A 329 5.89 -3.31 11.23
C GLN A 329 6.06 -2.09 12.14
N ILE A 330 5.33 -2.08 13.24
CA ILE A 330 5.42 -1.07 14.29
C ILE A 330 5.70 -1.73 15.63
N GLU A 331 6.41 -1.03 16.52
CA GLU A 331 6.65 -1.52 17.88
C GLU A 331 5.31 -1.73 18.61
N LYS A 332 5.19 -2.84 19.34
CA LYS A 332 4.00 -3.09 20.17
C LYS A 332 4.06 -2.22 21.42
N ALA A 333 2.96 -1.56 21.74
CA ALA A 333 2.77 -0.95 23.06
C ALA A 333 2.99 -2.03 24.15
N SER A 334 4.04 -1.89 24.96
CA SER A 334 4.38 -2.87 25.99
C SER A 334 3.33 -2.85 27.11
N SER A 335 2.81 -4.02 27.45
CA SER A 335 1.98 -4.23 28.64
C SER A 335 2.89 -4.56 29.83
N ALA A 336 2.56 -4.02 31.02
CA ALA A 336 3.31 -4.23 32.26
C ALA A 336 3.52 -5.71 32.66
N ILE A 337 2.83 -6.64 31.99
CA ILE A 337 2.84 -8.09 32.26
C ILE A 337 3.79 -8.85 31.32
N SER A 338 4.31 -8.25 30.24
CA SER A 338 5.18 -8.96 29.29
C SER A 338 6.66 -8.82 29.66
N LEU A 339 7.21 -9.86 30.30
CA LEU A 339 8.66 -10.00 30.59
C LEU A 339 9.48 -10.51 29.38
N ARG A 340 8.86 -10.69 28.21
CA ARG A 340 9.52 -11.17 26.98
C ARG A 340 9.54 -10.08 25.92
N ASP A 341 10.62 -10.08 25.14
CA ASP A 341 10.75 -9.35 23.88
C ASP A 341 9.53 -9.65 22.99
N THR A 342 8.65 -8.67 22.85
CA THR A 342 7.43 -8.83 22.07
C THR A 342 7.73 -8.46 20.64
N ARG A 343 7.72 -9.44 19.73
CA ARG A 343 7.84 -9.20 18.28
C ARG A 343 6.97 -8.03 17.85
N ASP A 344 7.50 -7.18 16.97
CA ASP A 344 6.78 -6.07 16.35
C ASP A 344 5.43 -6.51 15.78
N ARG A 345 4.50 -5.55 15.67
CA ARG A 345 3.19 -5.77 15.09
C ARG A 345 3.26 -5.57 13.57
N PRO A 346 3.00 -6.60 12.76
CA PRO A 346 2.86 -6.44 11.32
C PRO A 346 1.65 -5.55 11.00
N VAL A 347 1.84 -4.61 10.08
CA VAL A 347 0.81 -3.66 9.63
C VAL A 347 0.84 -3.51 8.12
N HIS A 348 -0.32 -3.23 7.54
CA HIS A 348 -0.40 -2.62 6.21
C HIS A 348 -0.39 -1.10 6.35
N ILE A 349 0.42 -0.44 5.53
CA ILE A 349 0.47 1.00 5.39
C ILE A 349 -0.26 1.33 4.08
N GLY A 350 -1.49 1.83 4.20
CA GLY A 350 -2.27 2.30 3.06
C GLY A 350 -1.95 3.76 2.78
N ILE A 351 -1.56 4.10 1.56
CA ILE A 351 -1.31 5.48 1.14
C ILE A 351 -2.13 5.77 -0.10
N ASN A 352 -2.96 6.82 -0.06
CA ASN A 352 -3.63 7.36 -1.25
C ASN A 352 -3.22 8.83 -1.44
N LYS A 353 -3.95 9.56 -2.29
CA LYS A 353 -3.63 10.96 -2.61
C LYS A 353 -3.90 11.94 -1.47
N GLU A 354 -4.56 11.52 -0.40
CA GLU A 354 -5.07 12.40 0.65
C GLU A 354 -4.46 12.11 2.02
N ALA A 355 -4.09 10.85 2.28
CA ALA A 355 -3.78 10.38 3.63
C ALA A 355 -2.90 9.13 3.69
N VAL A 356 -2.38 8.88 4.89
CA VAL A 356 -1.69 7.66 5.32
C VAL A 356 -2.52 6.92 6.36
N PHE A 357 -2.65 5.60 6.20
CA PHE A 357 -3.42 4.73 7.08
C PHE A 357 -2.57 3.57 7.59
N ILE A 358 -2.69 3.25 8.88
CA ILE A 358 -2.04 2.10 9.51
C ILE A 358 -3.10 1.07 9.87
N ILE A 359 -3.03 -0.11 9.25
CA ILE A 359 -4.00 -1.19 9.39
C ILE A 359 -3.34 -2.40 10.06
N ASP A 360 -3.95 -2.89 11.13
CA ASP A 360 -3.56 -4.12 11.81
C ASP A 360 -3.91 -5.33 10.92
N ILE A 361 -2.91 -6.03 10.38
CA ILE A 361 -3.13 -7.16 9.46
C ILE A 361 -3.93 -8.27 10.15
N ALA A 362 -3.61 -8.58 11.40
CA ALA A 362 -4.22 -9.69 12.11
C ALA A 362 -5.68 -9.39 12.50
N LYS A 363 -5.97 -8.13 12.86
CA LYS A 363 -7.31 -7.72 13.28
C LYS A 363 -8.17 -7.15 12.15
N GLN A 364 -7.59 -6.91 10.97
CA GLN A 364 -8.20 -6.21 9.84
C GLN A 364 -8.92 -4.95 10.31
N ASP A 365 -8.16 -4.07 10.96
CA ASP A 365 -8.69 -2.92 11.71
C ASP A 365 -7.77 -1.71 11.59
N ILE A 366 -8.35 -0.53 11.41
CA ILE A 366 -7.59 0.73 11.30
C ILE A 366 -7.11 1.14 12.69
N ILE A 367 -5.82 1.44 12.80
CA ILE A 367 -5.17 1.93 14.03
C ILE A 367 -5.01 3.44 13.99
N LEU A 368 -4.61 3.98 12.85
CA LEU A 368 -4.30 5.40 12.63
C LEU A 368 -4.68 5.78 11.20
N GLY A 369 -5.29 6.95 11.03
CA GLY A 369 -5.44 7.60 9.73
C GLY A 369 -5.11 9.08 9.89
N LEU A 370 -4.23 9.59 9.03
CA LEU A 370 -3.77 10.97 9.04
C LEU A 370 -3.81 11.51 7.61
N THR A 371 -4.50 12.61 7.40
CA THR A 371 -4.40 13.38 6.15
C THR A 371 -3.05 14.08 6.08
N PHE A 372 -2.64 14.50 4.87
CA PHE A 372 -1.37 15.20 4.70
C PHE A 372 -1.30 16.57 5.41
N ASP A 373 -2.44 17.17 5.73
CA ASP A 373 -2.52 18.40 6.53
C ASP A 373 -2.34 18.13 8.04
N GLU A 374 -2.52 16.89 8.49
CA GLU A 374 -2.46 16.48 9.90
C GLU A 374 -1.10 15.89 10.29
N LEU A 375 -0.19 15.68 9.33
CA LEU A 375 1.06 14.98 9.56
C LEU A 375 2.27 15.71 8.95
N SER A 376 3.42 15.50 9.59
CA SER A 376 4.74 15.63 8.99
C SER A 376 5.39 14.26 8.91
N TRP A 377 6.27 14.03 7.93
CA TRP A 377 6.95 12.75 7.80
C TRP A 377 8.45 12.91 7.54
N GLU A 378 9.20 11.87 7.89
CA GLU A 378 10.62 11.77 7.58
C GLU A 378 10.97 10.32 7.19
N TYR A 379 11.80 10.16 6.15
CA TYR A 379 12.38 8.89 5.78
C TYR A 379 13.81 8.78 6.32
N THR A 380 14.13 7.66 6.96
CA THR A 380 15.50 7.36 7.40
C THR A 380 16.01 6.06 6.81
N GLU A 381 17.19 6.13 6.20
CA GLU A 381 17.94 4.96 5.75
C GLU A 381 18.32 4.03 6.91
N PRO A 382 18.49 2.72 6.64
CA PRO A 382 18.99 1.79 7.65
C PRO A 382 20.40 2.17 8.09
N ALA A 383 20.72 1.97 9.36
CA ALA A 383 22.05 2.27 9.88
C ALA A 383 23.11 1.38 9.20
N ARG A 384 24.19 2.01 8.70
CA ARG A 384 25.23 1.36 7.88
C ARG A 384 25.94 0.19 8.57
N ASP A 385 25.95 0.17 9.89
CA ASP A 385 26.74 -0.78 10.70
C ASP A 385 25.91 -1.97 11.24
N SER A 386 24.65 -2.11 10.84
CA SER A 386 23.75 -3.16 11.31
C SER A 386 22.93 -3.74 10.16
N ALA A 387 23.29 -4.95 9.73
CA ALA A 387 22.66 -5.65 8.60
C ALA A 387 21.14 -5.89 8.78
N ASP A 388 20.67 -5.95 10.03
CA ASP A 388 19.27 -6.21 10.38
C ASP A 388 18.44 -4.94 10.62
N CYS A 389 19.04 -3.75 10.49
CA CYS A 389 18.31 -2.49 10.66
C CYS A 389 17.44 -2.22 9.44
N LEU A 390 16.13 -2.07 9.66
CA LEU A 390 15.19 -1.71 8.61
C LEU A 390 15.18 -0.19 8.39
N PRO A 391 14.98 0.29 7.14
CA PRO A 391 14.62 1.68 6.92
C PRO A 391 13.33 2.01 7.64
N CYS A 392 13.17 3.28 8.00
CA CYS A 392 11.98 3.74 8.71
C CYS A 392 11.29 4.89 7.99
N LEU A 393 9.97 4.91 8.12
CA LEU A 393 9.15 6.09 7.89
C LEU A 393 8.65 6.58 9.26
N TRP A 394 8.88 7.84 9.55
CA TRP A 394 8.42 8.51 10.76
C TRP A 394 7.20 9.35 10.43
N LEU A 395 6.17 9.26 11.25
CA LEU A 395 4.98 10.12 11.16
C LEU A 395 4.88 10.94 12.44
N GLU A 396 4.95 12.25 12.31
CA GLU A 396 4.71 13.22 13.38
C GLU A 396 3.34 13.86 13.19
N PHE A 397 2.55 13.96 14.25
CA PHE A 397 1.22 14.57 14.21
C PHE A 397 0.83 15.18 15.57
N ASP A 398 -0.02 16.19 15.51
CA ASP A 398 -0.49 16.89 16.69
C ASP A 398 -1.51 16.07 17.50
N SER A 399 -1.47 16.24 18.81
CA SER A 399 -2.38 15.61 19.76
C SER A 399 -2.58 16.49 21.00
N GLN A 400 -3.46 16.06 21.90
CA GLN A 400 -3.73 16.75 23.15
C GLN A 400 -3.71 15.78 24.33
N GLU A 401 -2.85 16.04 25.31
CA GLU A 401 -2.78 15.30 26.57
C GLU A 401 -3.01 16.23 27.75
N CYS A 402 -3.95 15.87 28.64
CA CYS A 402 -4.33 16.68 29.79
C CYS A 402 -4.63 18.16 29.45
N GLY A 403 -5.24 18.41 28.28
CA GLY A 403 -5.59 19.75 27.79
C GLY A 403 -4.44 20.53 27.16
N LYS A 404 -3.21 20.01 27.15
CA LYS A 404 -2.05 20.66 26.51
C LYS A 404 -1.77 20.06 25.15
N ARG A 405 -1.40 20.90 24.18
CA ARG A 405 -0.93 20.43 22.86
C ARG A 405 0.38 19.68 23.02
N CYS A 406 0.48 18.54 22.36
CA CYS A 406 1.70 17.75 22.27
C CYS A 406 1.84 17.17 20.87
N SER A 407 3.08 16.93 20.45
CA SER A 407 3.37 16.23 19.21
C SER A 407 3.58 14.74 19.51
N LYS A 408 3.07 13.87 18.64
CA LYS A 408 3.23 12.42 18.72
C LYS A 408 3.98 11.92 17.50
N VAL A 409 4.92 11.02 17.72
CA VAL A 409 5.75 10.44 16.68
C VAL A 409 5.58 8.92 16.66
N LEU A 410 5.20 8.38 15.51
CA LEU A 410 5.14 6.95 15.20
C LEU A 410 6.31 6.56 14.30
N GLN A 411 7.01 5.49 14.66
CA GLN A 411 8.05 4.87 13.83
C GLN A 411 7.49 3.64 13.13
N ILE A 412 7.65 3.59 11.81
CA ILE A 412 7.26 2.44 10.97
C ILE A 412 8.52 1.84 10.36
N PHE A 413 8.76 0.56 10.60
CA PHE A 413 9.90 -0.18 10.03
C PHE A 413 9.46 -0.90 8.76
N SER A 414 10.12 -0.61 7.63
CA SER A 414 9.80 -1.28 6.36
C SER A 414 10.92 -1.11 5.33
N ARG A 415 11.21 -2.20 4.59
CA ARG A 415 12.04 -2.12 3.37
C ARG A 415 11.38 -1.30 2.25
N GLN A 416 10.08 -1.08 2.34
CA GLN A 416 9.28 -0.31 1.39
C GLN A 416 9.18 1.18 1.77
N ALA A 417 9.78 1.61 2.88
CA ALA A 417 9.68 3.01 3.35
C ALA A 417 10.14 4.05 2.33
N VAL A 418 11.12 3.74 1.47
CA VAL A 418 11.54 4.64 0.38
C VAL A 418 10.44 4.83 -0.67
N MET A 419 9.65 3.78 -0.94
CA MET A 419 8.52 3.86 -1.87
C MET A 419 7.34 4.61 -1.23
N MET A 420 7.10 4.39 0.06
CA MET A 420 6.12 5.17 0.83
C MET A 420 6.46 6.66 0.80
N ASN A 421 7.72 7.01 1.10
CA ASN A 421 8.20 8.41 1.07
C ASN A 421 7.98 9.06 -0.29
N ALA A 422 8.42 8.40 -1.38
CA ALA A 422 8.25 8.93 -2.73
C ALA A 422 6.77 9.11 -3.12
N MET A 423 5.88 8.24 -2.65
CA MET A 423 4.44 8.37 -2.91
C MET A 423 3.81 9.51 -2.12
N ILE A 424 4.21 9.71 -0.85
CA ILE A 424 3.76 10.84 -0.04
C ILE A 424 4.25 12.15 -0.65
N GLU A 425 5.55 12.26 -0.98
CA GLU A 425 6.13 13.43 -1.65
C GLU A 425 5.36 13.80 -2.93
N ALA A 426 5.13 12.84 -3.81
CA ALA A 426 4.40 13.07 -5.05
C ALA A 426 2.94 13.50 -4.82
N SER A 427 2.29 12.99 -3.77
CA SER A 427 0.91 13.34 -3.45
C SER A 427 0.82 14.75 -2.86
N VAL A 428 1.73 15.10 -1.95
CA VAL A 428 1.79 16.43 -1.31
C VAL A 428 2.21 17.51 -2.31
N GLU A 429 3.16 17.23 -3.20
CA GLU A 429 3.55 18.16 -4.27
C GLU A 429 2.35 18.51 -5.18
N GLU A 430 1.56 17.51 -5.56
CA GLU A 430 0.37 17.71 -6.38
C GLU A 430 -0.73 18.48 -5.63
N LEU A 431 -0.96 18.21 -4.34
CA LEU A 431 -1.91 18.97 -3.52
C LEU A 431 -1.49 20.45 -3.41
N ASN A 432 -0.22 20.71 -3.13
CA ASN A 432 0.33 22.07 -3.06
C ASN A 432 0.16 22.82 -4.38
N LYS A 433 0.35 22.14 -5.52
CA LYS A 433 0.13 22.73 -6.83
C LYS A 433 -1.35 23.11 -7.04
N GLN A 434 -2.28 22.23 -6.70
CA GLN A 434 -3.71 22.49 -6.82
C GLN A 434 -4.17 23.66 -5.94
N ASP A 435 -3.63 23.77 -4.72
CA ASP A 435 -3.91 24.87 -3.81
C ASP A 435 -3.40 26.20 -4.36
N MET A 436 -2.21 26.21 -4.94
CA MET A 436 -1.64 27.41 -5.57
C MET A 436 -2.47 27.81 -6.80
N GLU A 437 -2.87 26.89 -7.66
CA GLU A 437 -3.75 27.16 -8.80
C GLU A 437 -5.13 27.67 -8.36
N GLY A 438 -5.68 27.11 -7.29
CA GLY A 438 -6.94 27.57 -6.68
C GLY A 438 -6.85 28.99 -6.14
N LYS A 439 -5.74 29.34 -5.46
CA LYS A 439 -5.47 30.70 -4.98
C LYS A 439 -5.31 31.70 -6.14
N HIS A 440 -4.59 31.32 -7.20
CA HIS A 440 -4.45 32.15 -8.41
C HIS A 440 -5.80 32.38 -9.08
N ARG A 441 -6.62 31.33 -9.25
CA ARG A 441 -7.97 31.47 -9.84
C ARG A 441 -8.86 32.40 -9.02
N LYS A 442 -8.85 32.27 -7.69
CA LYS A 442 -9.59 33.17 -6.79
C LYS A 442 -9.10 34.62 -6.90
N LYS A 443 -7.78 34.84 -6.99
CA LYS A 443 -7.19 36.17 -7.18
C LYS A 443 -7.56 36.78 -8.53
N THR A 444 -7.48 36.04 -9.64
CA THR A 444 -7.88 36.53 -10.97
C THR A 444 -9.37 36.88 -11.03
N VAL A 445 -10.24 36.07 -10.40
CA VAL A 445 -11.68 36.38 -10.30
C VAL A 445 -11.90 37.65 -9.47
N MET A 446 -11.20 37.80 -8.35
CA MET A 446 -11.30 39.00 -7.51
C MET A 446 -10.78 40.26 -8.24
N ASP A 447 -9.65 40.18 -8.94
CA ASP A 447 -9.11 41.28 -9.75
C ASP A 447 -10.03 41.62 -10.95
N GLY A 448 -10.68 40.61 -11.55
CA GLY A 448 -11.69 40.78 -12.60
C GLY A 448 -12.99 41.42 -12.10
N LEU A 449 -13.40 41.15 -10.87
CA LEU A 449 -14.58 41.77 -10.25
C LEU A 449 -14.28 43.21 -9.80
N LEU A 450 -13.07 43.49 -9.30
CA LEU A 450 -12.64 44.83 -8.91
C LEU A 450 -12.46 45.75 -10.13
N SER A 451 -11.94 45.23 -11.25
CA SER A 451 -11.85 46.00 -12.51
C SER A 451 -13.21 46.28 -13.17
N ASN A 452 -14.24 45.47 -12.91
CA ASN A 452 -15.61 45.76 -13.34
C ASN A 452 -16.38 46.70 -12.39
N SER A 453 -15.88 46.92 -11.17
CA SER A 453 -16.53 47.79 -10.18
C SER A 453 -16.28 49.30 -10.39
N GLU A 454 -15.40 49.66 -11.33
CA GLU A 454 -15.23 51.07 -11.74
C GLU A 454 -16.35 51.59 -12.65
N ASN A 455 -17.35 50.76 -13.01
CA ASN A 455 -18.49 51.17 -13.82
C ASN A 455 -19.83 50.57 -13.36
N GLN A 456 -20.20 50.71 -12.08
CA GLN A 456 -21.61 50.81 -11.67
C GLN A 456 -21.74 51.11 -10.16
N GLU A 457 -22.13 52.34 -9.84
CA GLU A 457 -22.76 52.65 -8.55
C GLU A 457 -24.11 51.93 -8.49
N ASN A 458 -24.21 50.87 -7.67
CA ASN A 458 -25.41 50.53 -6.90
C ASN A 458 -25.06 49.42 -5.91
N GLY A 459 -25.14 49.76 -4.62
CA GLY A 459 -24.80 48.87 -3.52
C GLY A 459 -25.81 47.74 -3.34
N VAL A 460 -25.32 46.51 -3.36
CA VAL A 460 -25.98 45.34 -2.77
C VAL A 460 -24.89 44.47 -2.13
N ASP A 461 -25.12 44.00 -0.90
CA ASP A 461 -24.19 43.25 -0.06
C ASP A 461 -23.49 42.11 -0.82
N MET A 462 -22.18 42.28 -1.05
CA MET A 462 -21.40 41.52 -2.04
C MET A 462 -20.64 40.32 -1.46
N VAL A 463 -21.01 39.87 -0.26
CA VAL A 463 -20.28 38.81 0.48
C VAL A 463 -20.94 37.43 0.39
N ASP A 464 -22.25 37.36 0.09
CA ASP A 464 -22.99 36.09 -0.01
C ASP A 464 -22.84 35.41 -1.39
N ALA A 465 -22.62 36.17 -2.46
CA ALA A 465 -22.58 35.63 -3.83
C ALA A 465 -21.35 34.74 -4.09
N CYS A 466 -20.18 35.07 -3.54
CA CYS A 466 -18.93 34.32 -3.77
C CYS A 466 -18.91 32.94 -3.08
N ILE A 467 -19.64 32.78 -1.98
CA ILE A 467 -19.75 31.51 -1.27
C ILE A 467 -20.79 30.61 -1.94
N SER A 468 -21.85 31.18 -2.54
CA SER A 468 -22.86 30.41 -3.27
C SER A 468 -22.37 29.84 -4.60
N PHE A 469 -21.54 30.55 -5.38
CA PHE A 469 -21.11 30.05 -6.69
C PHE A 469 -20.20 28.81 -6.62
N THR A 470 -19.38 28.67 -5.57
CA THR A 470 -18.50 27.49 -5.42
C THR A 470 -19.28 26.26 -4.96
N ARG A 471 -20.35 26.45 -4.19
CA ARG A 471 -21.21 25.36 -3.71
C ARG A 471 -22.27 24.94 -4.74
N VAL A 472 -22.82 25.89 -5.50
CA VAL A 472 -23.82 25.64 -6.54
C VAL A 472 -23.20 25.01 -7.80
N ALA A 473 -21.93 25.29 -8.12
CA ALA A 473 -21.27 24.71 -9.30
C ALA A 473 -20.90 23.22 -9.15
N MET A 474 -20.85 22.67 -7.93
CA MET A 474 -20.66 21.23 -7.70
C MET A 474 -21.97 20.43 -7.63
N GLU A 475 -23.11 21.08 -7.48
CA GLU A 475 -24.42 20.42 -7.37
C GLU A 475 -25.26 20.48 -8.66
N ALA A 476 -24.85 21.25 -9.68
CA ALA A 476 -25.73 21.59 -10.82
C ALA A 476 -25.45 20.88 -12.16
N SER A 477 -24.58 19.86 -12.27
CA SER A 477 -24.36 19.21 -13.57
C SER A 477 -24.10 17.70 -13.57
N ALA A 478 -24.48 16.98 -12.52
CA ALA A 478 -24.67 15.53 -12.64
C ALA A 478 -26.10 15.27 -13.13
N PRO A 479 -26.33 14.59 -14.26
CA PRO A 479 -27.68 14.14 -14.59
C PRO A 479 -28.18 13.28 -13.43
N ALA A 480 -29.28 13.71 -12.80
CA ALA A 480 -29.95 13.00 -11.73
C ALA A 480 -30.58 11.70 -12.27
N PHE A 481 -29.73 10.71 -12.56
CA PHE A 481 -30.15 9.32 -12.55
C PHE A 481 -30.50 9.02 -11.09
N GLY A 482 -31.73 8.58 -10.83
CA GLY A 482 -32.24 8.33 -9.48
C GLY A 482 -31.20 7.60 -8.63
N ILE A 483 -30.55 8.34 -7.73
CA ILE A 483 -29.46 7.84 -6.91
C ILE A 483 -30.12 6.91 -5.88
N LEU A 484 -29.88 5.60 -6.01
CA LEU A 484 -30.31 4.65 -5.00
C LEU A 484 -29.70 5.09 -3.65
N PRO A 485 -30.45 5.08 -2.56
CA PRO A 485 -29.91 5.45 -1.26
C PRO A 485 -28.77 4.51 -0.90
N VAL A 486 -27.55 5.05 -0.86
CA VAL A 486 -26.33 4.30 -0.53
C VAL A 486 -26.18 4.29 0.99
N LYS A 487 -25.97 3.11 1.58
CA LYS A 487 -25.66 2.99 3.00
C LYS A 487 -24.42 3.82 3.34
N GLU A 488 -24.47 4.62 4.40
CA GLU A 488 -23.27 5.29 4.93
C GLU A 488 -22.38 4.27 5.63
N PRO A 489 -21.07 4.19 5.31
CA PRO A 489 -20.14 3.35 6.05
C PRO A 489 -20.13 3.72 7.53
N LYS A 490 -20.17 2.73 8.41
CA LYS A 490 -20.01 2.93 9.84
C LYS A 490 -18.56 3.05 10.26
N THR A 491 -17.64 2.69 9.35
CA THR A 491 -16.20 2.82 9.55
C THR A 491 -15.82 4.29 9.71
N ALA A 492 -15.54 4.72 10.93
CA ALA A 492 -14.89 5.99 11.20
C ALA A 492 -13.37 5.81 11.28
N VAL A 493 -12.61 6.79 10.78
CA VAL A 493 -11.19 6.91 11.14
C VAL A 493 -11.13 7.13 12.64
N CYS A 494 -10.74 6.10 13.39
CA CYS A 494 -10.54 6.19 14.83
C CYS A 494 -9.07 6.00 15.12
N ASN A 495 -8.47 7.07 15.63
CA ASN A 495 -7.07 7.14 15.99
C ASN A 495 -6.86 6.46 17.35
N LYS A 496 -6.60 5.14 17.30
CA LYS A 496 -6.45 4.26 18.48
C LYS A 496 -5.05 4.39 19.08
N MET A 497 -4.77 5.57 19.64
CA MET A 497 -3.46 5.96 20.17
C MET A 497 -2.94 5.02 21.26
N ASP A 498 -3.84 4.44 22.06
CA ASP A 498 -3.54 3.44 23.10
C ASP A 498 -2.93 2.14 22.54
N ARG A 499 -3.12 1.88 21.24
CA ARG A 499 -2.58 0.70 20.55
C ARG A 499 -1.24 0.95 19.89
N LEU A 500 -0.69 2.16 19.94
CA LEU A 500 0.54 2.57 19.28
C LEU A 500 1.67 2.79 20.30
N CYS A 501 2.91 2.48 19.91
CA CYS A 501 4.09 2.92 20.63
C CYS A 501 4.49 4.30 20.10
N LEU A 502 4.17 5.37 20.84
CA LEU A 502 4.38 6.75 20.38
C LEU A 502 5.36 7.47 21.29
N ALA A 503 6.33 8.18 20.70
CA ALA A 503 7.08 9.20 21.43
C ALA A 503 6.22 10.47 21.49
N THR A 504 6.12 11.09 22.66
CA THR A 504 5.33 12.32 22.86
C THR A 504 6.24 13.46 23.25
N PHE A 505 6.08 14.60 22.59
CA PHE A 505 6.89 15.80 22.77
C PHE A 505 6.00 16.98 23.15
N SER A 506 6.55 17.88 23.96
CA SER A 506 5.90 19.14 24.31
C SER A 506 5.87 20.08 23.10
N GLU A 507 5.05 21.12 23.15
CA GLU A 507 5.06 22.21 22.15
C GLU A 507 6.44 22.89 22.03
N LYS A 508 7.29 22.79 23.06
CA LYS A 508 8.68 23.30 23.04
C LYS A 508 9.68 22.30 22.45
N GLY A 509 9.25 21.09 22.10
CA GLY A 509 10.09 20.00 21.60
C GLY A 509 10.70 19.12 22.69
N ASP A 510 10.33 19.31 23.96
CA ASP A 510 10.85 18.49 25.06
C ASP A 510 10.18 17.12 25.04
N LEU A 511 10.96 16.05 25.13
CA LEU A 511 10.43 14.69 25.22
C LEU A 511 9.65 14.49 26.53
N LEU A 512 8.33 14.34 26.44
CA LEU A 512 7.44 14.13 27.57
C LEU A 512 7.36 12.65 27.95
N SER A 513 7.24 11.77 26.95
CA SER A 513 7.19 10.33 27.16
C SER A 513 7.76 9.59 25.96
N ARG A 514 8.40 8.45 26.21
CA ARG A 514 8.66 7.44 25.18
C ARG A 514 7.60 6.37 25.33
N GLY A 515 7.00 5.96 24.22
CA GLY A 515 6.32 4.69 24.12
C GLY A 515 7.18 3.60 24.78
N THR A 516 6.53 2.73 25.53
CA THR A 516 7.13 1.95 26.63
C THR A 516 8.45 1.25 26.26
N LYS A 517 9.57 1.82 26.74
CA LYS A 517 10.96 1.31 26.81
C LYS A 517 11.47 0.49 25.60
N GLY A 518 12.01 1.18 24.59
CA GLY A 518 12.66 0.48 23.46
C GLY A 518 13.80 1.16 22.71
N ALA A 519 14.14 2.44 22.91
CA ALA A 519 15.30 3.02 22.24
C ALA A 519 16.02 4.04 23.12
N ARG A 520 17.25 3.75 23.54
CA ARG A 520 18.20 4.76 24.06
C ARG A 520 19.02 5.30 22.89
N ARG A 521 18.50 6.29 22.17
CA ARG A 521 19.34 7.29 21.49
C ARG A 521 18.87 8.68 21.92
N PRO A 522 19.78 9.62 22.25
CA PRO A 522 19.41 11.02 22.37
C PRO A 522 19.08 11.52 20.96
N PHE A 523 17.81 11.84 20.75
CA PHE A 523 17.34 12.53 19.55
C PHE A 523 17.05 13.98 19.99
N SER A 524 17.63 14.96 19.30
CA SER A 524 17.37 16.39 19.55
C SER A 524 16.45 16.90 18.45
N LEU A 525 15.18 17.16 18.78
CA LEU A 525 14.15 17.64 17.86
C LEU A 525 14.22 19.14 17.55
N THR A 526 15.26 19.86 17.99
CA THR A 526 15.19 21.33 18.04
C THR A 526 15.11 22.04 16.68
N ASN A 527 15.25 21.36 15.53
CA ASN A 527 15.36 22.05 14.23
C ASN A 527 14.55 21.50 13.04
N PHE A 528 13.73 20.45 13.16
CA PHE A 528 13.20 19.78 11.95
C PHE A 528 11.82 20.23 11.44
N PHE A 529 10.89 20.66 12.31
CA PHE A 529 9.51 20.98 11.86
C PHE A 529 8.99 22.35 12.29
N ARG A 530 9.88 23.31 12.58
CA ARG A 530 9.40 24.70 12.71
C ARG A 530 8.96 25.20 11.34
N SER A 531 7.64 25.36 11.18
CA SER A 531 7.09 26.38 10.30
C SER A 531 7.87 27.66 10.56
N SER A 532 8.44 28.21 9.50
CA SER A 532 9.12 29.50 9.52
C SER A 532 8.05 30.60 9.55
N ASP A 533 7.30 30.68 10.65
CA ASP A 533 6.51 31.86 10.95
C ASP A 533 7.41 32.88 11.66
N HIS A 534 8.21 33.56 10.84
CA HIS A 534 8.64 34.94 11.05
C HIS A 534 9.11 35.54 9.72
N ARG A 535 8.16 36.04 8.92
CA ARG A 535 8.09 37.45 8.47
C ARG A 535 6.90 37.71 7.57
#